data_AF-A0A7S4U6E0-F1
#
_entry.id   AF-A0A7S4U6E0-F1
#
_cell.length_a   1.000
_cell.length_b   1.000
_cell.length_c   1.000
_cell.angle_alpha   90.00
_cell.angle_beta   90.00
_cell.angle_gamma   90.00
#
_symmetry.space_group_name_H-M   'P 1'
#
loop_
_entity.id
_entity.type
_entity.pdbx_description
1 polymer ?
#
loop_
_entity_poly.entity_id
_entity_poly.type
_entity_poly.pdbx_seq_one_letter_code
_entity_poly.pdbx_strand_id
1 'polypeptide(L)'
;DHSVLEGGVGKGVGKIVFVLTSGDRTQKAAEAAKELLDEKEGVVVTLQNGLGNERILEREVGEGKVLVGVTSQSAVLLDGGCVKHTGTQGMTTLLPSSHEQLRQSSFISSLLLLAGFPVNIETDEKIGEKMRWKKLATNCIINPLTSLLSVPNGGLLEEQKTLSLLPLLADEISQVADNKNIDLSANEIMEEVKHVASVTSGNVSSMRRAWEEGRAVEIEQINGSVVRFGESCGIETPVNSLLHSLVQSRGSLSSSSLLSSLPPSSSSSSLQSRMFSSTSSSLPETSFPLFPTLSSLRAHRDAIPASSPVLFVPTMGGLHEGHLDLIRHAKSLNKDGVTYVSIFVNPKQFAEGEDFGEYPRTIEEDLLKLEGLGGVGGVFLPKAEEIYGPSFKTFVDVQGIEEVDGEGGRRPGFFRGVATVCTVLMNLVRPNIAVFGQKDGMQCMVLKQITRDLQMGVDIHIVRTRREETGLAMSTRNGYLSKEEREEIAPLIYKSLEKVEEVGRKEGGLSEERAREIVEEVLSSSPLQLEYVTLTDWETSTPITDPSLSLSLPSSSSSSSSPLLVGENKKILVAVAAKLGNTRLLDNILL
;
A
#
# COMPACT_ATOMS: atom_id res chain seq x y z
N ASP A 1 7.10 55.89 5.41
CA ASP A 1 7.39 55.56 4.01
C ASP A 1 6.50 54.44 3.51
N HIS A 2 5.81 54.77 2.43
CA HIS A 2 4.84 53.97 1.71
C HIS A 2 5.47 52.74 1.06
N SER A 3 4.81 51.58 1.18
CA SER A 3 4.80 50.56 0.12
C SER A 3 3.56 49.67 0.27
N VAL A 4 2.41 50.30 0.05
CA VAL A 4 1.21 49.58 -0.40
C VAL A 4 1.52 49.11 -1.83
N LEU A 5 1.71 47.81 -2.02
CA LEU A 5 1.63 47.20 -3.35
C LEU A 5 0.15 46.96 -3.66
N GLU A 6 -0.54 48.05 -4.03
CA GLU A 6 -1.75 47.97 -4.85
C GLU A 6 -1.32 47.50 -6.26
N GLY A 7 -1.15 46.19 -6.41
CA GLY A 7 -1.15 45.55 -7.71
C GLY A 7 -2.59 45.50 -8.21
N GLY A 8 -2.94 46.40 -9.13
CA GLY A 8 -4.26 46.43 -9.74
C GLY A 8 -4.63 45.09 -10.38
N VAL A 9 -5.45 44.32 -9.68
CA VAL A 9 -6.24 43.22 -10.24
C VAL A 9 -7.61 43.82 -10.57
N GLY A 10 -8.01 43.68 -11.84
CA GLY A 10 -8.95 44.56 -12.50
C GLY A 10 -10.33 44.70 -11.84
N LYS A 11 -10.84 45.94 -11.87
CA LYS A 11 -12.29 46.18 -11.90
C LYS A 11 -12.87 45.37 -13.07
N GLY A 12 -13.78 44.44 -12.81
CA GLY A 12 -14.63 43.83 -13.85
C GLY A 12 -14.63 42.30 -13.98
N VAL A 13 -14.12 41.51 -13.04
CA VAL A 13 -14.14 40.02 -13.15
C VAL A 13 -15.28 39.36 -12.34
N GLY A 14 -16.09 40.14 -11.64
CA GLY A 14 -17.12 39.63 -10.73
C GLY A 14 -16.62 38.61 -9.71
N LYS A 15 -17.54 37.85 -9.11
CA LYS A 15 -17.21 36.77 -8.17
C LYS A 15 -16.98 35.45 -8.92
N ILE A 16 -15.98 34.69 -8.48
CA ILE A 16 -15.63 33.38 -9.03
C ILE A 16 -15.99 32.30 -8.01
N VAL A 17 -16.78 31.32 -8.42
CA VAL A 17 -17.19 30.19 -7.57
C VAL A 17 -16.72 28.89 -8.21
N PHE A 18 -15.93 28.09 -7.50
CA PHE A 18 -15.53 26.76 -7.97
C PHE A 18 -16.54 25.71 -7.48
N VAL A 19 -17.13 24.97 -8.42
CA VAL A 19 -18.00 23.82 -8.12
C VAL A 19 -17.34 22.56 -8.65
N LEU A 20 -16.73 21.79 -7.74
CA LEU A 20 -15.91 20.62 -8.05
C LEU A 20 -16.54 19.29 -7.59
N THR A 21 -17.81 19.32 -7.19
CA THR A 21 -18.59 18.12 -6.85
C THR A 21 -19.30 17.59 -8.09
N SER A 22 -19.78 16.35 -8.06
CA SER A 22 -20.52 15.71 -9.15
C SER A 22 -21.87 15.12 -8.69
N GLY A 23 -22.69 14.71 -9.65
CA GLY A 23 -23.95 13.99 -9.42
C GLY A 23 -24.98 14.80 -8.66
N ASP A 24 -25.71 14.16 -7.74
CA ASP A 24 -26.81 14.77 -6.97
C ASP A 24 -26.36 15.97 -6.12
N ARG A 25 -25.06 16.08 -5.84
CA ARG A 25 -24.49 17.21 -5.09
C ARG A 25 -24.29 18.45 -5.96
N THR A 26 -24.20 18.29 -7.29
CA THR A 26 -24.03 19.41 -8.23
C THR A 26 -25.20 20.37 -8.14
N GLN A 27 -26.44 19.88 -8.02
CA GLN A 27 -27.64 20.72 -7.90
C GLN A 27 -27.57 21.62 -6.64
N LYS A 28 -27.28 21.04 -5.48
CA LYS A 28 -27.15 21.81 -4.22
C LYS A 28 -26.01 22.83 -4.27
N ALA A 29 -24.89 22.44 -4.89
CA ALA A 29 -23.76 23.35 -5.07
C ALA A 29 -24.09 24.49 -6.06
N ALA A 30 -24.90 24.22 -7.08
CA ALA A 30 -25.37 25.21 -8.03
C ALA A 30 -26.29 26.26 -7.37
N GLU A 31 -27.21 25.82 -6.51
CA GLU A 31 -28.07 26.69 -5.70
C GLU A 31 -27.24 27.61 -4.79
N ALA A 32 -26.26 27.05 -4.07
CA ALA A 32 -25.35 27.84 -3.24
C ALA A 32 -24.47 28.80 -4.07
N ALA A 33 -23.99 28.36 -5.24
CA ALA A 33 -23.22 29.21 -6.13
C ALA A 33 -24.05 30.40 -6.63
N LYS A 34 -25.33 30.19 -6.96
CA LYS A 34 -26.25 31.24 -7.38
C LYS A 34 -26.37 32.38 -6.36
N GLU A 35 -26.46 32.04 -5.08
CA GLU A 35 -26.53 33.03 -3.99
C GLU A 35 -25.22 33.83 -3.82
N LEU A 36 -24.09 33.21 -4.14
CA LEU A 36 -22.78 33.84 -4.02
C LEU A 36 -22.47 34.77 -5.19
N LEU A 37 -22.94 34.47 -6.40
CA LEU A 37 -22.65 35.24 -7.61
C LEU A 37 -23.33 36.61 -7.60
N ASP A 38 -22.62 37.64 -8.06
CA ASP A 38 -23.26 38.92 -8.39
C ASP A 38 -23.99 38.81 -9.74
N GLU A 39 -25.14 39.48 -9.88
CA GLU A 39 -26.04 39.28 -11.02
C GLU A 39 -25.42 39.56 -12.40
N LYS A 40 -24.35 40.39 -12.48
CA LYS A 40 -23.84 40.91 -13.76
C LYS A 40 -22.49 40.36 -14.25
N GLU A 41 -21.56 39.98 -13.37
CA GLU A 41 -20.17 39.69 -13.77
C GLU A 41 -19.58 38.38 -13.21
N GLY A 42 -20.33 37.62 -12.40
CA GLY A 42 -19.82 36.40 -11.78
C GLY A 42 -19.75 35.18 -12.70
N VAL A 43 -18.86 34.23 -12.38
CA VAL A 43 -18.66 32.97 -13.11
C VAL A 43 -18.52 31.78 -12.16
N VAL A 44 -19.12 30.65 -12.55
CA VAL A 44 -18.92 29.34 -11.92
C VAL A 44 -17.92 28.53 -12.72
N VAL A 45 -16.87 28.05 -12.08
CA VAL A 45 -15.86 27.18 -12.70
C VAL A 45 -16.11 25.74 -12.31
N THR A 46 -16.15 24.83 -13.28
CA THR A 46 -16.31 23.39 -13.03
C THR A 46 -15.20 22.57 -13.70
N LEU A 47 -14.60 21.63 -12.95
CA LEU A 47 -13.55 20.71 -13.39
C LEU A 47 -13.94 19.27 -12.99
N GLN A 48 -14.82 18.62 -13.76
CA GLN A 48 -15.38 17.31 -13.39
C GLN A 48 -14.89 16.17 -14.28
N ASN A 49 -14.94 14.96 -13.73
CA ASN A 49 -14.51 13.72 -14.40
C ASN A 49 -15.46 13.20 -15.48
N GLY A 50 -16.70 13.70 -15.53
CA GLY A 50 -17.77 13.25 -16.41
C GLY A 50 -18.51 14.41 -17.07
N LEU A 51 -19.52 14.11 -17.87
CA LEU A 51 -20.31 15.10 -18.62
C LEU A 51 -21.68 15.40 -17.99
N GLY A 52 -22.26 16.54 -18.35
CA GLY A 52 -23.66 16.89 -18.11
C GLY A 52 -23.91 17.79 -16.89
N ASN A 53 -22.92 17.93 -16.01
CA ASN A 53 -23.00 18.79 -14.84
C ASN A 53 -23.01 20.29 -15.22
N GLU A 54 -22.35 20.67 -16.30
CA GLU A 54 -22.36 22.04 -16.82
C GLU A 54 -23.80 22.51 -17.10
N ARG A 55 -24.66 21.62 -17.62
CA ARG A 55 -26.07 21.91 -17.87
C ARG A 55 -26.86 22.09 -16.58
N ILE A 56 -26.53 21.31 -15.55
CA ILE A 56 -27.14 21.46 -14.21
C ILE A 56 -26.80 22.83 -13.65
N LEU A 57 -25.52 23.23 -13.75
CA LEU A 57 -25.06 24.53 -13.30
C LEU A 57 -25.72 25.67 -14.10
N GLU A 58 -25.71 25.59 -15.43
CA GLU A 58 -26.31 26.61 -16.32
C GLU A 58 -27.80 26.81 -16.06
N ARG A 59 -28.54 25.72 -15.78
CA ARG A 59 -29.97 25.82 -15.45
C ARG A 59 -30.22 26.67 -14.20
N GLU A 60 -29.32 26.60 -13.22
CA GLU A 60 -29.48 27.29 -11.94
C GLU A 60 -28.88 28.70 -11.93
N VAL A 61 -27.65 28.86 -12.42
CA VAL A 61 -26.90 30.12 -12.39
C VAL A 61 -27.07 30.98 -13.64
N GLY A 62 -27.56 30.40 -14.74
CA GLY A 62 -27.78 31.07 -16.03
C GLY A 62 -26.76 30.69 -17.10
N GLU A 63 -27.21 30.66 -18.36
CA GLU A 63 -26.36 30.39 -19.52
C GLU A 63 -25.22 31.41 -19.64
N GLY A 64 -24.04 30.94 -20.08
CA GLY A 64 -22.85 31.78 -20.23
C GLY A 64 -22.11 32.10 -18.94
N LYS A 65 -22.67 31.77 -17.76
CA LYS A 65 -22.00 31.96 -16.46
C LYS A 65 -21.21 30.74 -15.97
N VAL A 66 -21.18 29.66 -16.74
CA VAL A 66 -20.44 28.43 -16.38
C VAL A 66 -19.22 28.30 -17.29
N LEU A 67 -18.04 28.38 -16.70
CA LEU A 67 -16.76 28.10 -17.34
C LEU A 67 -16.38 26.64 -17.07
N VAL A 68 -16.32 25.84 -18.13
CA VAL A 68 -15.91 24.44 -18.07
C VAL A 68 -14.39 24.34 -18.20
N GLY A 69 -13.78 23.40 -17.48
CA GLY A 69 -12.41 23.00 -17.72
C GLY A 69 -12.20 21.52 -17.49
N VAL A 70 -11.04 21.05 -17.92
CA VAL A 70 -10.55 19.69 -17.68
C VAL A 70 -9.29 19.75 -16.86
N THR A 71 -9.08 18.79 -15.97
CA THR A 71 -7.86 18.74 -15.16
C THR A 71 -7.32 17.33 -15.06
N SER A 72 -5.99 17.21 -15.15
CA SER A 72 -5.24 16.02 -14.78
C SER A 72 -4.50 16.19 -13.45
N GLN A 73 -4.80 17.27 -12.72
CA GLN A 73 -4.33 17.43 -11.35
C GLN A 73 -4.91 16.30 -10.48
N SER A 74 -4.07 15.72 -9.65
CA SER A 74 -4.48 14.72 -8.67
C SER A 74 -4.10 15.19 -7.27
N ALA A 75 -5.04 15.06 -6.34
CA ALA A 75 -4.80 15.29 -4.94
C ALA A 75 -5.47 14.19 -4.12
N VAL A 76 -4.90 13.95 -2.94
CA VAL A 76 -5.44 13.04 -1.94
C VAL A 76 -5.74 13.89 -0.72
N LEU A 77 -7.00 13.90 -0.29
CA LEU A 77 -7.36 14.47 0.99
C LEU A 77 -6.78 13.54 2.06
N LEU A 78 -5.78 14.03 2.77
CA LEU A 78 -5.31 13.45 4.01
C LEU A 78 -6.23 13.90 5.14
N ASP A 79 -6.21 13.19 6.25
CA ASP A 79 -7.01 13.56 7.41
C ASP A 79 -6.59 14.92 8.01
N GLY A 80 -7.45 15.52 8.84
CA GLY A 80 -7.19 16.81 9.47
C GLY A 80 -7.24 18.02 8.51
N GLY A 81 -7.85 17.87 7.33
CA GLY A 81 -7.94 18.92 6.31
C GLY A 81 -6.65 19.12 5.52
N CYS A 82 -5.67 18.23 5.67
CA CYS A 82 -4.45 18.26 4.87
C CYS A 82 -4.72 17.70 3.47
N VAL A 83 -4.22 18.35 2.42
CA VAL A 83 -4.34 17.85 1.05
C VAL A 83 -2.94 17.57 0.53
N LYS A 84 -2.67 16.33 0.11
CA LYS A 84 -1.45 15.98 -0.62
C LYS A 84 -1.71 16.13 -2.11
N HIS A 85 -1.02 17.08 -2.75
CA HIS A 85 -0.97 17.16 -4.20
C HIS A 85 -0.10 16.01 -4.73
N THR A 86 -0.70 15.08 -5.47
CA THR A 86 -0.01 13.89 -6.00
C THR A 86 0.20 13.94 -7.51
N GLY A 87 -0.41 14.90 -8.20
CA GLY A 87 -0.26 15.12 -9.64
C GLY A 87 0.62 16.32 -9.98
N THR A 88 1.89 16.31 -9.56
CA THR A 88 2.82 17.44 -9.75
C THR A 88 3.15 17.77 -11.22
N GLN A 89 2.78 16.89 -12.16
CA GLN A 89 2.86 17.09 -13.61
C GLN A 89 1.49 17.28 -14.29
N GLY A 90 0.40 17.35 -13.52
CA GLY A 90 -0.94 17.56 -14.07
C GLY A 90 -1.08 18.94 -14.73
N MET A 91 -2.03 19.07 -15.64
CA MET A 91 -2.40 20.32 -16.31
C MET A 91 -3.90 20.56 -16.12
N THR A 92 -4.27 21.82 -15.86
CA THR A 92 -5.67 22.25 -15.91
C THR A 92 -5.89 23.06 -17.18
N THR A 93 -6.88 22.72 -17.99
CA THR A 93 -7.24 23.49 -19.19
C THR A 93 -8.62 24.11 -19.02
N LEU A 94 -8.72 25.42 -19.14
CA LEU A 94 -9.99 26.16 -19.15
C LEU A 94 -10.49 26.31 -20.58
N LEU A 95 -11.81 26.17 -20.78
CA LEU A 95 -12.47 26.13 -22.08
C LEU A 95 -13.51 27.27 -22.20
N PRO A 96 -13.07 28.54 -22.35
CA PRO A 96 -13.99 29.67 -22.50
C PRO A 96 -14.81 29.59 -23.79
N SER A 97 -16.12 29.77 -23.69
CA SER A 97 -17.05 29.80 -24.83
C SER A 97 -17.47 31.22 -25.25
N SER A 98 -17.00 32.25 -24.56
CA SER A 98 -17.30 33.66 -24.87
C SER A 98 -16.14 34.59 -24.58
N HIS A 99 -16.16 35.80 -25.15
CA HIS A 99 -15.17 36.83 -24.85
C HIS A 99 -15.10 37.21 -23.37
N GLU A 100 -16.23 37.16 -22.66
CA GLU A 100 -16.26 37.42 -21.22
C GLU A 100 -15.55 36.30 -20.45
N GLN A 101 -15.88 35.04 -20.77
CA GLN A 101 -15.21 33.90 -20.16
C GLN A 101 -13.72 33.84 -20.47
N LEU A 102 -13.29 34.32 -21.65
CA LEU A 102 -11.87 34.42 -21.99
C LEU A 102 -11.14 35.44 -21.10
N ARG A 103 -11.77 36.59 -20.81
CA ARG A 103 -11.24 37.55 -19.83
C ARG A 103 -11.16 36.93 -18.44
N GLN A 104 -12.23 36.28 -17.98
CA GLN A 104 -12.28 35.62 -16.68
C GLN A 104 -11.24 34.49 -16.58
N SER A 105 -11.07 33.69 -17.63
CA SER A 105 -10.08 32.61 -17.71
C SER A 105 -8.65 33.12 -17.55
N SER A 106 -8.33 34.30 -18.10
CA SER A 106 -7.00 34.90 -17.95
C SER A 106 -6.70 35.24 -16.49
N PHE A 107 -7.70 35.76 -15.76
CA PHE A 107 -7.57 36.05 -14.34
C PHE A 107 -7.49 34.77 -13.49
N ILE A 108 -8.37 33.79 -13.75
CA ILE A 108 -8.36 32.49 -13.08
C ILE A 108 -7.02 31.76 -13.31
N SER A 109 -6.49 31.81 -14.54
CA SER A 109 -5.19 31.23 -14.88
C SER A 109 -4.06 31.84 -14.06
N SER A 110 -4.08 33.16 -13.84
CA SER A 110 -3.09 33.84 -13.01
C SER A 110 -3.18 33.40 -11.54
N LEU A 111 -4.40 33.27 -11.00
CA LEU A 111 -4.63 32.80 -9.63
C LEU A 111 -4.13 31.36 -9.42
N LEU A 112 -4.47 30.46 -10.35
CA LEU A 112 -4.08 29.06 -10.27
C LEU A 112 -2.56 28.89 -10.46
N LEU A 113 -1.94 29.65 -11.36
CA LEU A 113 -0.50 29.62 -11.56
C LEU A 113 0.26 30.11 -10.30
N LEU A 114 -0.21 31.18 -9.66
CA LEU A 114 0.34 31.65 -8.38
C LEU A 114 0.20 30.61 -7.26
N ALA A 115 -0.84 29.78 -7.31
CA ALA A 115 -1.06 28.68 -6.39
C ALA A 115 -0.28 27.39 -6.76
N GLY A 116 0.56 27.43 -7.81
CA GLY A 116 1.38 26.30 -8.24
C GLY A 116 0.68 25.31 -9.17
N PHE A 117 -0.47 25.67 -9.73
CA PHE A 117 -1.20 24.85 -10.70
C PHE A 117 -0.96 25.38 -12.12
N PRO A 118 -0.26 24.63 -12.99
CA PRO A 118 -0.14 25.02 -14.39
C PRO A 118 -1.52 24.99 -15.06
N VAL A 119 -1.80 26.04 -15.83
CA VAL A 119 -3.06 26.25 -16.54
C VAL A 119 -2.83 26.53 -18.01
N ASN A 120 -3.61 25.90 -18.86
CA ASN A 120 -3.78 26.23 -20.26
C ASN A 120 -5.16 26.85 -20.51
N ILE A 121 -5.29 27.72 -21.50
CA ILE A 121 -6.58 28.24 -21.96
C ILE A 121 -6.74 27.80 -23.41
N GLU A 122 -7.78 27.02 -23.71
CA GLU A 122 -8.09 26.57 -25.07
C GLU A 122 -9.33 27.29 -25.57
N THR A 123 -9.21 27.99 -26.70
CA THR A 123 -10.27 28.80 -27.29
C THR A 123 -10.93 28.15 -28.50
N ASP A 124 -10.31 27.12 -29.07
CA ASP A 124 -10.91 26.35 -30.15
C ASP A 124 -11.92 25.35 -29.56
N GLU A 125 -13.19 25.55 -29.87
CA GLU A 125 -14.31 24.73 -29.38
C GLU A 125 -14.15 23.25 -29.73
N LYS A 126 -13.64 22.92 -30.93
CA LYS A 126 -13.46 21.54 -31.37
C LYS A 126 -12.33 20.86 -30.60
N ILE A 127 -11.22 21.57 -30.40
CA ILE A 127 -10.10 21.08 -29.60
C ILE A 127 -10.56 20.90 -28.13
N GLY A 128 -11.30 21.86 -27.58
CA GLY A 128 -11.86 21.79 -26.24
C GLY A 128 -12.80 20.59 -26.04
N GLU A 129 -13.75 20.38 -26.96
CA GLU A 129 -14.64 19.21 -26.95
C GLU A 129 -13.85 17.90 -27.04
N LYS A 130 -12.86 17.81 -27.95
CA LYS A 130 -11.97 16.64 -28.06
C LYS A 130 -11.24 16.37 -26.73
N MET A 131 -10.73 17.40 -26.05
CA MET A 131 -10.09 17.24 -24.73
C MET A 131 -11.06 16.72 -23.65
N ARG A 132 -12.29 17.24 -23.61
CA ARG A 132 -13.34 16.77 -22.68
C ARG A 132 -13.67 15.30 -22.92
N TRP A 133 -13.86 14.91 -24.18
CA TRP A 133 -14.18 13.54 -24.56
C TRP A 133 -13.01 12.59 -24.34
N LYS A 134 -11.78 13.01 -24.64
CA LYS A 134 -10.58 12.22 -24.33
C LYS A 134 -10.48 11.94 -22.83
N LYS A 135 -10.72 12.95 -21.98
CA LYS A 135 -10.73 12.78 -20.52
C LYS A 135 -11.85 11.86 -20.05
N LEU A 136 -13.06 12.02 -20.59
CA LEU A 136 -14.19 11.13 -20.31
C LEU A 136 -13.88 9.69 -20.70
N ALA A 137 -13.33 9.47 -21.89
CA ALA A 137 -13.02 8.15 -22.43
C ALA A 137 -12.03 7.39 -21.53
N THR A 138 -10.95 8.07 -21.13
CA THR A 138 -9.99 7.53 -20.16
C THR A 138 -10.66 7.11 -18.87
N ASN A 139 -11.56 7.95 -18.33
CA ASN A 139 -12.29 7.64 -17.10
C ASN A 139 -13.31 6.51 -17.29
N CYS A 140 -13.98 6.40 -18.45
CA CYS A 140 -14.95 5.33 -18.75
C CYS A 140 -14.31 3.95 -18.79
N ILE A 141 -13.01 3.89 -19.05
CA ILE A 141 -12.25 2.63 -19.07
C ILE A 141 -11.59 2.39 -17.73
N ILE A 142 -10.75 3.33 -17.27
CA ILE A 142 -9.92 3.13 -16.08
C ILE A 142 -10.78 3.03 -14.82
N ASN A 143 -11.71 3.96 -14.61
CA ASN A 143 -12.42 4.07 -13.33
C ASN A 143 -13.29 2.84 -13.03
N PRO A 144 -14.24 2.40 -13.87
CA PRO A 144 -15.08 1.24 -13.55
C PRO A 144 -14.27 -0.06 -13.47
N LEU A 145 -13.28 -0.27 -14.36
CA LEU A 145 -12.48 -1.51 -14.34
C LEU A 145 -11.61 -1.61 -13.08
N THR A 146 -10.85 -0.55 -12.74
CA THR A 146 -10.06 -0.54 -11.50
C THR A 146 -10.93 -0.71 -10.26
N SER A 147 -12.12 -0.14 -10.28
CA SER A 147 -13.05 -0.24 -9.16
C SER A 147 -13.62 -1.65 -9.02
N LEU A 148 -14.07 -2.28 -10.12
CA LEU A 148 -14.64 -3.63 -10.10
C LEU A 148 -13.59 -4.69 -9.76
N LEU A 149 -12.40 -4.57 -10.36
CA LEU A 149 -11.28 -5.50 -10.18
C LEU A 149 -10.48 -5.24 -8.90
N SER A 150 -10.69 -4.09 -8.23
CA SER A 150 -9.95 -3.69 -7.04
C SER A 150 -8.42 -3.64 -7.26
N VAL A 151 -7.98 -3.22 -8.45
CA VAL A 151 -6.57 -3.00 -8.82
C VAL A 151 -6.24 -1.51 -8.97
N PRO A 152 -4.99 -1.07 -8.80
CA PRO A 152 -4.59 0.30 -9.15
C PRO A 152 -4.59 0.49 -10.67
N ASN A 153 -4.43 1.71 -11.16
CA ASN A 153 -4.53 2.01 -12.60
C ASN A 153 -3.59 1.15 -13.45
N GLY A 154 -2.34 0.92 -13.00
CA GLY A 154 -1.35 0.12 -13.71
C GLY A 154 -1.71 -1.35 -13.81
N GLY A 155 -2.44 -1.89 -12.83
CA GLY A 155 -2.88 -3.29 -12.82
C GLY A 155 -3.83 -3.64 -13.99
N LEU A 156 -4.43 -2.65 -14.66
CA LEU A 156 -5.20 -2.90 -15.88
C LEU A 156 -4.33 -3.36 -17.05
N LEU A 157 -3.03 -3.07 -17.02
CA LEU A 157 -2.07 -3.39 -18.08
C LEU A 157 -1.36 -4.73 -17.86
N GLU A 158 -1.51 -5.35 -16.67
CA GLU A 158 -0.81 -6.57 -16.28
C GLU A 158 -1.55 -7.85 -16.73
N GLU A 159 -2.89 -7.80 -16.75
CA GLU A 159 -3.73 -8.97 -17.05
C GLU A 159 -4.23 -8.96 -18.50
N GLN A 160 -3.94 -10.03 -19.24
CA GLN A 160 -4.31 -10.17 -20.65
C GLN A 160 -5.83 -10.07 -20.89
N LYS A 161 -6.65 -10.56 -19.94
CA LYS A 161 -8.12 -10.45 -20.03
C LYS A 161 -8.58 -9.00 -19.95
N THR A 162 -8.00 -8.20 -19.07
CA THR A 162 -8.32 -6.77 -18.97
C THR A 162 -7.92 -6.06 -20.25
N LEU A 163 -6.71 -6.30 -20.75
CA LEU A 163 -6.22 -5.75 -22.02
C LEU A 163 -7.15 -6.06 -23.22
N SER A 164 -7.85 -7.20 -23.20
CA SER A 164 -8.81 -7.55 -24.25
C SER A 164 -10.12 -6.75 -24.22
N LEU A 165 -10.48 -6.16 -23.07
CA LEU A 165 -11.68 -5.33 -22.91
C LEU A 165 -11.46 -3.89 -23.34
N LEU A 166 -10.24 -3.38 -23.21
CA LEU A 166 -9.88 -2.00 -23.50
C LEU A 166 -10.28 -1.57 -24.93
N PRO A 167 -9.95 -2.33 -26.00
CA PRO A 167 -10.35 -1.97 -27.37
C PRO A 167 -11.86 -1.94 -27.57
N LEU A 168 -12.62 -2.84 -26.94
CA LEU A 168 -14.08 -2.89 -27.06
C LEU A 168 -14.73 -1.64 -26.47
N LEU A 169 -14.27 -1.22 -25.29
CA LEU A 169 -14.75 0.01 -24.64
C LEU A 169 -14.36 1.26 -25.45
N ALA A 170 -13.11 1.31 -25.93
CA ALA A 170 -12.62 2.44 -26.72
C ALA A 170 -13.38 2.60 -28.05
N ASP A 171 -13.73 1.48 -28.70
CA ASP A 171 -14.51 1.47 -29.93
C ASP A 171 -15.92 2.02 -29.73
N GLU A 172 -16.64 1.55 -28.70
CA GLU A 172 -17.97 2.08 -28.36
C GLU A 172 -17.94 3.60 -28.09
N ILE A 173 -16.95 4.06 -27.32
CA ILE A 173 -16.82 5.50 -27.01
C ILE A 173 -16.48 6.30 -28.27
N SER A 174 -15.60 5.78 -29.13
CA SER A 174 -15.20 6.42 -30.39
C SER A 174 -16.39 6.55 -31.34
N GLN A 175 -17.21 5.52 -31.49
CA GLN A 175 -18.43 5.59 -32.32
C GLN A 175 -19.41 6.66 -31.83
N VAL A 176 -19.60 6.77 -30.51
CA VAL A 176 -20.44 7.81 -29.91
C VAL A 176 -19.83 9.20 -30.10
N ALA A 177 -18.51 9.35 -29.97
CA ALA A 177 -17.79 10.61 -30.19
C ALA A 177 -17.89 11.07 -31.66
N ASP A 178 -17.65 10.16 -32.61
CA ASP A 178 -17.74 10.42 -34.04
C ASP A 178 -19.12 10.92 -34.45
N ASN A 179 -20.19 10.33 -33.90
CA ASN A 179 -21.56 10.78 -34.14
C ASN A 179 -21.81 12.23 -33.65
N LYS A 180 -21.07 12.68 -32.63
CA LYS A 180 -21.10 14.06 -32.16
C LYS A 180 -20.16 15.00 -32.93
N ASN A 181 -19.52 14.51 -33.99
CA ASN A 181 -18.49 15.22 -34.77
C ASN A 181 -17.25 15.55 -33.93
N ILE A 182 -16.91 14.68 -32.98
CA ILE A 182 -15.72 14.81 -32.14
C ILE A 182 -14.67 13.84 -32.66
N ASP A 183 -13.63 14.38 -33.26
CA ASP A 183 -12.52 13.61 -33.85
C ASP A 183 -11.72 12.91 -32.73
N LEU A 184 -12.15 11.72 -32.34
CA LEU A 184 -11.49 10.94 -31.29
C LEU A 184 -11.57 9.45 -31.61
N SER A 185 -10.50 8.94 -32.20
CA SER A 185 -10.41 7.54 -32.61
C SER A 185 -10.21 6.59 -31.43
N ALA A 186 -10.65 5.34 -31.58
CA ALA A 186 -10.40 4.28 -30.60
C ALA A 186 -8.89 4.11 -30.31
N ASN A 187 -8.01 4.27 -31.31
CA ASN A 187 -6.56 4.19 -31.11
C ASN A 187 -6.03 5.32 -30.22
N GLU A 188 -6.48 6.56 -30.43
CA GLU A 188 -6.09 7.69 -29.57
C GLU A 188 -6.59 7.48 -28.12
N ILE A 189 -7.79 6.93 -27.94
CA ILE A 189 -8.32 6.58 -26.61
C ILE A 189 -7.43 5.51 -25.97
N MET A 190 -7.08 4.47 -26.72
CA MET A 190 -6.25 3.37 -26.23
C MET A 190 -4.84 3.81 -25.83
N GLU A 191 -4.21 4.66 -26.64
CA GLU A 191 -2.90 5.23 -26.34
C GLU A 191 -2.96 6.07 -25.07
N GLU A 192 -4.00 6.91 -24.92
CA GLU A 192 -4.19 7.71 -23.73
C GLU A 192 -4.45 6.84 -22.49
N VAL A 193 -5.30 5.82 -22.57
CA VAL A 193 -5.57 4.90 -21.45
C VAL A 193 -4.30 4.21 -21.01
N LYS A 194 -3.49 3.69 -21.93
CA LYS A 194 -2.21 3.04 -21.61
C LYS A 194 -1.20 4.03 -21.03
N HIS A 195 -1.12 5.24 -21.60
CA HIS A 195 -0.25 6.28 -21.09
C HIS A 195 -0.65 6.69 -19.65
N VAL A 196 -1.93 6.97 -19.42
CA VAL A 196 -2.42 7.36 -18.10
C VAL A 196 -2.27 6.21 -17.11
N ALA A 197 -2.63 4.98 -17.48
CA ALA A 197 -2.49 3.82 -16.62
C ALA A 197 -1.02 3.52 -16.26
N SER A 198 -0.08 3.73 -17.18
CA SER A 198 1.36 3.54 -16.89
C SER A 198 1.95 4.66 -16.03
N VAL A 199 1.75 5.94 -16.41
CA VAL A 199 2.26 7.10 -15.67
C VAL A 199 1.66 7.17 -14.26
N THR A 200 0.41 6.75 -14.12
CA THR A 200 -0.30 6.72 -12.84
C THR A 200 -0.44 5.31 -12.28
N SER A 201 0.51 4.41 -12.56
CA SER A 201 0.43 2.98 -12.24
C SER A 201 -0.02 2.68 -10.81
N GLY A 202 0.56 3.35 -9.82
CA GLY A 202 0.21 3.17 -8.39
C GLY A 202 -1.04 3.93 -7.92
N ASN A 203 -1.70 4.73 -8.76
CA ASN A 203 -2.85 5.53 -8.34
C ASN A 203 -4.13 4.70 -8.27
N VAL A 204 -4.93 4.97 -7.24
CA VAL A 204 -6.31 4.48 -7.12
C VAL A 204 -7.24 5.45 -7.85
N SER A 205 -8.15 4.96 -8.70
CA SER A 205 -9.09 5.82 -9.43
C SER A 205 -10.11 6.53 -8.52
N SER A 206 -10.68 7.65 -8.96
CA SER A 206 -11.64 8.44 -8.16
C SER A 206 -12.90 7.65 -7.80
N MET A 207 -13.38 6.81 -8.71
CA MET A 207 -14.53 5.94 -8.50
C MET A 207 -14.25 4.87 -7.45
N ARG A 208 -13.06 4.24 -7.50
CA ARG A 208 -12.67 3.23 -6.53
C ARG A 208 -12.53 3.82 -5.13
N ARG A 209 -11.87 4.98 -5.00
CA ARG A 209 -11.78 5.69 -3.72
C ARG A 209 -13.15 6.04 -3.17
N ALA A 210 -14.05 6.55 -4.02
CA ALA A 210 -15.42 6.83 -3.61
C ALA A 210 -16.12 5.58 -3.07
N TRP A 211 -15.95 4.41 -3.68
CA TRP A 211 -16.45 3.15 -3.13
C TRP A 211 -15.81 2.73 -1.82
N GLU A 212 -14.49 2.77 -1.72
CA GLU A 212 -13.75 2.40 -0.49
C GLU A 212 -14.15 3.29 0.70
N GLU A 213 -14.49 4.55 0.43
CA GLU A 213 -14.95 5.54 1.40
C GLU A 213 -16.49 5.53 1.62
N GLY A 214 -17.22 4.62 0.97
CA GLY A 214 -18.70 4.55 1.07
C GLY A 214 -19.43 5.77 0.50
N ARG A 215 -18.78 6.56 -0.37
CA ARG A 215 -19.37 7.69 -1.08
C ARG A 215 -20.07 7.24 -2.36
N ALA A 216 -21.03 8.05 -2.81
CA ALA A 216 -21.64 7.89 -4.12
C ALA A 216 -20.57 7.97 -5.23
N VAL A 217 -20.67 7.08 -6.21
CA VAL A 217 -19.78 7.03 -7.36
C VAL A 217 -20.34 7.78 -8.55
N GLU A 218 -19.45 8.33 -9.37
CA GLU A 218 -19.77 9.20 -10.52
C GLU A 218 -20.12 8.40 -11.79
N ILE A 219 -20.54 7.14 -11.67
CA ILE A 219 -20.74 6.23 -12.81
C ILE A 219 -21.75 6.78 -13.83
N GLU A 220 -22.75 7.49 -13.34
CA GLU A 220 -23.80 8.10 -14.14
C GLU A 220 -23.28 9.23 -15.04
N GLN A 221 -22.31 10.00 -14.54
CA GLN A 221 -21.68 11.11 -15.27
C GLN A 221 -20.54 10.62 -16.17
N ILE A 222 -19.97 9.45 -15.87
CA ILE A 222 -18.89 8.81 -16.64
C ILE A 222 -19.49 7.86 -17.69
N ASN A 223 -19.65 6.57 -17.41
CA ASN A 223 -20.15 5.60 -18.39
C ASN A 223 -21.61 5.86 -18.75
N GLY A 224 -22.45 6.31 -17.81
CA GLY A 224 -23.86 6.62 -18.07
C GLY A 224 -24.04 7.71 -19.13
N SER A 225 -23.12 8.67 -19.23
CA SER A 225 -23.13 9.69 -20.29
C SER A 225 -22.92 9.08 -21.67
N VAL A 226 -21.97 8.15 -21.81
CA VAL A 226 -21.70 7.44 -23.07
C VAL A 226 -22.92 6.60 -23.46
N VAL A 227 -23.50 5.87 -22.50
CA VAL A 227 -24.71 5.04 -22.72
C VAL A 227 -25.89 5.88 -23.19
N ARG A 228 -26.23 6.96 -22.47
CA ARG A 228 -27.33 7.87 -22.85
C ARG A 228 -27.12 8.49 -24.23
N PHE A 229 -25.90 8.89 -24.56
CA PHE A 229 -25.62 9.45 -25.88
C PHE A 229 -25.70 8.40 -26.98
N GLY A 230 -25.20 7.18 -26.74
CA GLY A 230 -25.37 6.06 -27.64
C GLY A 230 -26.86 5.79 -27.94
N GLU A 231 -27.69 5.67 -26.89
CA GLU A 231 -29.14 5.49 -27.01
C GLU A 231 -29.80 6.61 -27.81
N SER A 232 -29.43 7.87 -27.56
CA SER A 232 -30.01 9.03 -28.28
C SER A 232 -29.68 9.06 -29.77
N CYS A 233 -28.62 8.37 -30.18
CA CYS A 233 -28.12 8.35 -31.56
C CYS A 233 -28.25 6.97 -32.22
N GLY A 234 -28.87 5.98 -31.55
CA GLY A 234 -29.03 4.62 -32.05
C GLY A 234 -27.72 3.81 -32.13
N ILE A 235 -26.71 4.17 -31.32
CA ILE A 235 -25.43 3.46 -31.23
C ILE A 235 -25.46 2.58 -29.97
N GLU A 236 -25.29 1.27 -30.15
CA GLU A 236 -25.22 0.34 -29.03
C GLU A 236 -23.90 0.48 -28.29
N THR A 237 -23.97 0.50 -26.95
CA THR A 237 -22.80 0.56 -26.07
C THR A 237 -22.83 -0.55 -25.02
N PRO A 238 -22.92 -1.84 -25.44
CA PRO A 238 -23.19 -2.95 -24.54
C PRO A 238 -22.15 -3.14 -23.44
N VAL A 239 -20.86 -2.90 -23.72
CA VAL A 239 -19.79 -3.06 -22.73
C VAL A 239 -19.80 -1.89 -21.74
N ASN A 240 -19.97 -0.65 -22.20
CA ASN A 240 -20.13 0.51 -21.30
C ASN A 240 -21.42 0.41 -20.46
N SER A 241 -22.52 -0.08 -21.04
CA SER A 241 -23.79 -0.33 -20.35
C SER A 241 -23.66 -1.42 -19.28
N LEU A 242 -22.92 -2.50 -19.58
CA LEU A 242 -22.60 -3.53 -18.60
C LEU A 242 -21.78 -2.95 -17.44
N LEU A 243 -20.71 -2.19 -17.71
CA LEU A 243 -19.90 -1.58 -16.67
C LEU A 243 -20.71 -0.59 -15.82
N HIS A 244 -21.54 0.24 -16.46
CA HIS A 244 -22.46 1.15 -15.78
C HIS A 244 -23.39 0.40 -14.83
N SER A 245 -24.05 -0.66 -15.32
CA SER A 245 -24.99 -1.47 -14.53
C SER A 245 -24.33 -2.20 -13.36
N LEU A 246 -23.14 -2.79 -13.57
CA LEU A 246 -22.39 -3.51 -12.54
C LEU A 246 -21.96 -2.58 -11.41
N VAL A 247 -21.44 -1.40 -11.77
CA VAL A 247 -20.99 -0.40 -10.81
C VAL A 247 -22.20 0.17 -10.05
N GLN A 248 -23.29 0.50 -10.74
CA GLN A 248 -24.51 1.01 -10.09
C GLN A 248 -25.16 -0.01 -9.15
N SER A 249 -25.23 -1.29 -9.55
CA SER A 249 -25.82 -2.37 -8.75
C SER A 249 -24.99 -2.65 -7.49
N ARG A 250 -23.66 -2.66 -7.61
CA ARG A 250 -22.79 -2.85 -6.44
C ARG A 250 -22.94 -1.72 -5.41
N GLY A 251 -23.12 -0.48 -5.87
CA GLY A 251 -23.39 0.67 -4.99
C GLY A 251 -24.74 0.62 -4.28
N SER A 252 -25.77 0.02 -4.90
CA SER A 252 -27.10 -0.15 -4.28
C SER A 252 -27.19 -1.36 -3.35
N LEU A 253 -26.47 -2.44 -3.66
CA LEU A 253 -26.38 -3.64 -2.81
C LEU A 253 -25.60 -3.39 -1.51
N SER A 254 -24.61 -2.50 -1.49
CA SER A 254 -23.95 -2.08 -0.25
C SER A 254 -24.84 -1.19 0.64
N SER A 255 -25.92 -0.63 0.07
CA SER A 255 -26.83 0.31 0.74
C SER A 255 -28.12 -0.34 1.28
N SER A 256 -28.43 -1.58 0.88
CA SER A 256 -29.67 -2.28 1.24
C SER A 256 -29.41 -3.44 2.20
N SER A 257 -29.89 -3.28 3.44
CA SER A 257 -29.93 -4.27 4.52
C SER A 257 -30.96 -5.39 4.27
N LEU A 258 -30.80 -6.16 3.19
CA LEU A 258 -31.76 -7.18 2.76
C LEU A 258 -31.48 -8.62 3.26
N LEU A 259 -30.73 -8.80 4.35
CA LEU A 259 -30.49 -10.13 4.95
C LEU A 259 -31.17 -10.36 6.31
N SER A 260 -32.09 -9.48 6.74
CA SER A 260 -32.70 -9.55 8.07
C SER A 260 -34.15 -10.09 8.14
N SER A 261 -34.72 -10.65 7.07
CA SER A 261 -36.10 -11.20 7.18
C SER A 261 -36.42 -12.37 6.24
N LEU A 262 -36.18 -13.59 6.70
CA LEU A 262 -36.96 -14.76 6.26
C LEU A 262 -37.22 -15.72 7.45
N PRO A 263 -38.45 -16.23 7.63
CA PRO A 263 -38.82 -17.11 8.74
C PRO A 263 -38.48 -18.59 8.46
N PRO A 264 -38.42 -19.47 9.48
CA PRO A 264 -38.09 -20.86 9.29
C PRO A 264 -39.36 -21.73 9.09
N SER A 265 -39.42 -22.50 8.00
CA SER A 265 -40.23 -23.74 7.89
C SER A 265 -39.91 -24.42 6.53
N SER A 266 -39.15 -25.51 6.53
CA SER A 266 -39.55 -26.92 6.62
C SER A 266 -39.94 -27.56 5.27
N SER A 267 -39.14 -28.58 4.91
CA SER A 267 -39.42 -29.73 4.02
C SER A 267 -39.72 -29.50 2.54
N SER A 268 -38.70 -29.68 1.69
CA SER A 268 -38.73 -30.72 0.64
C SER A 268 -37.32 -30.93 0.08
N SER A 269 -36.78 -32.11 0.35
CA SER A 269 -35.54 -32.67 -0.18
C SER A 269 -35.58 -32.88 -1.70
N SER A 270 -34.38 -32.96 -2.28
CA SER A 270 -34.05 -33.35 -3.66
C SER A 270 -34.27 -32.29 -4.73
N LEU A 271 -33.23 -31.47 -4.95
CA LEU A 271 -32.75 -30.94 -6.25
C LEU A 271 -31.92 -29.64 -6.10
N GLN A 272 -31.73 -29.11 -4.89
CA GLN A 272 -30.94 -27.89 -4.64
C GLN A 272 -29.51 -28.12 -4.13
N SER A 273 -28.99 -29.35 -4.09
CA SER A 273 -27.65 -29.63 -3.53
C SER A 273 -26.49 -29.61 -4.55
N ARG A 274 -26.70 -29.08 -5.76
CA ARG A 274 -25.62 -28.83 -6.73
C ARG A 274 -25.93 -27.56 -7.49
N MET A 275 -24.92 -26.69 -7.59
CA MET A 275 -24.97 -25.36 -8.23
C MET A 275 -25.53 -24.26 -7.33
N PHE A 276 -24.79 -23.88 -6.29
CA PHE A 276 -24.51 -22.50 -5.88
C PHE A 276 -23.52 -22.55 -4.70
N SER A 277 -22.23 -22.69 -5.06
CA SER A 277 -21.10 -22.46 -4.17
C SER A 277 -20.17 -21.53 -4.92
N SER A 278 -20.38 -20.23 -4.74
CA SER A 278 -19.40 -19.19 -5.05
C SER A 278 -19.70 -17.98 -4.16
N THR A 279 -19.27 -18.15 -2.91
CA THR A 279 -18.57 -17.16 -2.06
C THR A 279 -18.90 -15.69 -2.28
N SER A 280 -19.72 -15.16 -1.38
CA SER A 280 -19.49 -13.83 -0.80
C SER A 280 -18.04 -13.77 -0.30
N SER A 281 -17.28 -12.72 -0.64
CA SER A 281 -15.97 -12.46 -0.03
C SER A 281 -16.12 -11.91 1.40
N SER A 282 -16.77 -12.69 2.25
CA SER A 282 -16.55 -12.63 3.69
C SER A 282 -15.26 -13.39 3.95
N LEU A 283 -14.37 -12.84 4.78
CA LEU A 283 -13.22 -13.57 5.31
C LEU A 283 -13.70 -14.97 5.79
N PRO A 284 -12.88 -16.02 5.62
CA PRO A 284 -13.27 -17.37 6.02
C PRO A 284 -13.76 -17.38 7.46
N GLU A 285 -14.80 -18.16 7.75
CA GLU A 285 -15.22 -18.38 9.14
C GLU A 285 -14.07 -19.05 9.90
N THR A 286 -13.58 -18.40 10.95
CA THR A 286 -12.50 -18.90 11.80
C THR A 286 -13.04 -19.26 13.18
N SER A 287 -12.47 -20.29 13.81
CA SER A 287 -12.78 -20.67 15.20
C SER A 287 -12.29 -19.64 16.22
N PHE A 288 -11.38 -18.76 15.79
CA PHE A 288 -10.84 -17.66 16.58
C PHE A 288 -11.39 -16.30 16.13
N PRO A 289 -11.49 -15.32 17.05
CA PRO A 289 -11.95 -13.98 16.71
C PRO A 289 -10.94 -13.22 15.85
N LEU A 290 -11.45 -12.38 14.95
CA LEU A 290 -10.68 -11.43 14.15
C LEU A 290 -10.86 -10.02 14.71
N PHE A 291 -9.77 -9.28 14.82
CA PHE A 291 -9.75 -7.91 15.34
C PHE A 291 -9.23 -6.95 14.26
N PRO A 292 -10.11 -6.32 13.47
CA PRO A 292 -9.68 -5.37 12.44
C PRO A 292 -9.37 -3.97 12.99
N THR A 293 -9.81 -3.65 14.21
CA THR A 293 -9.67 -2.32 14.81
C THR A 293 -9.03 -2.36 16.19
N LEU A 294 -8.39 -1.27 16.60
CA LEU A 294 -7.82 -1.12 17.95
C LEU A 294 -8.86 -1.36 19.03
N SER A 295 -10.06 -0.82 18.85
CA SER A 295 -11.17 -0.91 19.81
C SER A 295 -11.61 -2.35 20.01
N SER A 296 -11.72 -3.14 18.93
CA SER A 296 -12.11 -4.55 19.00
C SER A 296 -11.08 -5.40 19.75
N LEU A 297 -9.79 -5.20 19.46
CA LEU A 297 -8.72 -5.90 20.15
C LEU A 297 -8.67 -5.53 21.64
N ARG A 298 -8.74 -4.22 21.95
CA ARG A 298 -8.69 -3.73 23.34
C ARG A 298 -9.85 -4.25 24.16
N ALA A 299 -11.08 -4.16 23.65
CA ALA A 299 -12.26 -4.66 24.36
C ALA A 299 -12.12 -6.15 24.69
N HIS A 300 -11.63 -6.96 23.75
CA HIS A 300 -11.40 -8.37 23.99
C HIS A 300 -10.24 -8.62 24.96
N ARG A 301 -9.14 -7.87 24.85
CA ARG A 301 -8.00 -7.97 25.77
C ARG A 301 -8.35 -7.54 27.19
N ASP A 302 -9.24 -6.55 27.37
CA ASP A 302 -9.71 -6.09 28.68
C ASP A 302 -10.68 -7.09 29.33
N ALA A 303 -11.36 -7.93 28.54
CA ALA A 303 -12.22 -9.00 29.04
C ALA A 303 -11.43 -10.23 29.53
N ILE A 304 -10.16 -10.37 29.16
CA ILE A 304 -9.31 -11.49 29.58
C ILE A 304 -8.71 -11.18 30.96
N PRO A 305 -8.78 -12.12 31.94
CA PRO A 305 -8.18 -11.93 33.26
C PRO A 305 -6.71 -11.56 33.16
N ALA A 306 -6.25 -10.60 33.98
CA ALA A 306 -4.85 -10.17 34.00
C ALA A 306 -3.86 -11.31 34.36
N SER A 307 -4.33 -12.36 35.02
CA SER A 307 -3.55 -13.56 35.33
C SER A 307 -3.40 -14.54 34.17
N SER A 308 -4.18 -14.38 33.09
CA SER A 308 -4.12 -15.26 31.91
C SER A 308 -2.86 -14.93 31.10
N PRO A 309 -1.95 -15.89 30.90
CA PRO A 309 -0.74 -15.69 30.11
C PRO A 309 -1.10 -15.36 28.66
N VAL A 310 -0.42 -14.38 28.07
CA VAL A 310 -0.66 -13.93 26.70
C VAL A 310 0.61 -14.07 25.90
N LEU A 311 0.50 -14.76 24.77
CA LEU A 311 1.60 -14.94 23.84
C LEU A 311 1.29 -14.24 22.53
N PHE A 312 2.31 -13.69 21.89
CA PHE A 312 2.12 -12.91 20.68
C PHE A 312 3.12 -13.26 19.60
N VAL A 313 2.63 -13.48 18.38
CA VAL A 313 3.44 -13.69 17.19
C VAL A 313 3.11 -12.59 16.16
N PRO A 314 3.90 -11.51 16.10
CA PRO A 314 3.71 -10.49 15.07
C PRO A 314 4.24 -10.98 13.72
N THR A 315 3.43 -10.82 12.67
CA THR A 315 3.79 -11.17 11.30
C THR A 315 3.33 -10.09 10.31
N MET A 316 3.87 -10.11 9.10
CA MET A 316 3.39 -9.30 7.98
C MET A 316 2.39 -10.03 7.06
N GLY A 317 2.07 -11.30 7.33
CA GLY A 317 1.29 -12.15 6.44
C GLY A 317 2.16 -12.91 5.43
N GLY A 318 1.52 -13.58 4.47
CA GLY A 318 2.22 -14.51 3.58
C GLY A 318 2.76 -15.71 4.37
N LEU A 319 1.92 -16.27 5.23
CA LEU A 319 2.34 -17.25 6.22
C LEU A 319 2.89 -18.52 5.55
N HIS A 320 4.00 -18.99 6.10
CA HIS A 320 4.70 -20.20 5.67
C HIS A 320 5.04 -21.03 6.91
N GLU A 321 5.59 -22.23 6.73
CA GLU A 321 5.82 -23.16 7.85
C GLU A 321 6.71 -22.58 8.95
N GLY A 322 7.68 -21.71 8.61
CA GLY A 322 8.43 -20.94 9.61
C GLY A 322 7.55 -20.08 10.54
N HIS A 323 6.51 -19.41 10.01
CA HIS A 323 5.55 -18.66 10.84
C HIS A 323 4.69 -19.60 11.69
N LEU A 324 4.23 -20.72 11.12
CA LEU A 324 3.43 -21.71 11.85
C LEU A 324 4.24 -22.34 12.99
N ASP A 325 5.53 -22.56 12.81
CA ASP A 325 6.44 -22.99 13.87
C ASP A 325 6.54 -21.98 15.01
N LEU A 326 6.60 -20.67 14.73
CA LEU A 326 6.59 -19.65 15.79
C LEU A 326 5.33 -19.76 16.64
N ILE A 327 4.18 -19.98 16.00
CA ILE A 327 2.89 -20.11 16.69
C ILE A 327 2.82 -21.42 17.48
N ARG A 328 3.35 -22.53 16.95
CA ARG A 328 3.48 -23.78 17.71
C ARG A 328 4.37 -23.60 18.94
N HIS A 329 5.49 -22.92 18.79
CA HIS A 329 6.39 -22.62 19.91
C HIS A 329 5.67 -21.75 20.94
N ALA A 330 5.01 -20.67 20.53
CA ALA A 330 4.20 -19.83 21.42
C ALA A 330 3.21 -20.69 22.24
N LYS A 331 2.39 -21.49 21.58
CA LYS A 331 1.43 -22.38 22.26
C LYS A 331 2.11 -23.39 23.21
N SER A 332 3.32 -23.83 22.90
CA SER A 332 4.07 -24.78 23.74
C SER A 332 4.66 -24.16 25.00
N LEU A 333 4.96 -22.85 24.98
CA LEU A 333 5.51 -22.12 26.13
C LEU A 333 4.50 -21.98 27.25
N ASN A 334 3.20 -21.90 26.93
CA ASN A 334 2.14 -21.90 27.92
C ASN A 334 0.83 -22.46 27.37
N LYS A 335 0.45 -23.65 27.84
CA LYS A 335 -0.75 -24.36 27.37
C LYS A 335 -2.06 -23.69 27.80
N ASP A 336 -2.03 -22.95 28.90
CA ASP A 336 -3.18 -22.22 29.43
C ASP A 336 -3.22 -20.76 28.95
N GLY A 337 -2.25 -20.38 28.10
CA GLY A 337 -2.10 -19.05 27.57
C GLY A 337 -2.90 -18.81 26.29
N VAL A 338 -3.27 -17.54 26.06
CA VAL A 338 -3.96 -17.10 24.84
C VAL A 338 -2.93 -16.62 23.83
N THR A 339 -2.85 -17.28 22.67
CA THR A 339 -1.89 -16.93 21.61
C THR A 339 -2.54 -16.00 20.58
N TYR A 340 -2.03 -14.78 20.46
CA TYR A 340 -2.42 -13.82 19.43
C TYR A 340 -1.43 -13.82 18.28
N VAL A 341 -1.95 -13.61 17.07
CA VAL A 341 -1.15 -13.38 15.87
C VAL A 341 -1.55 -12.02 15.31
N SER A 342 -0.59 -11.20 14.86
CA SER A 342 -0.92 -10.06 14.00
C SER A 342 -0.51 -10.33 12.58
N ILE A 343 -1.32 -9.89 11.62
CA ILE A 343 -0.95 -9.82 10.20
C ILE A 343 -1.04 -8.37 9.79
N PHE A 344 0.11 -7.71 9.66
CA PHE A 344 0.20 -6.30 9.32
C PHE A 344 1.45 -6.01 8.51
N VAL A 345 1.29 -5.72 7.21
CA VAL A 345 2.39 -5.23 6.36
C VAL A 345 2.69 -3.78 6.75
N ASN A 346 3.71 -3.59 7.58
CA ASN A 346 4.05 -2.28 8.11
C ASN A 346 4.69 -1.38 7.02
N PRO A 347 4.06 -0.28 6.57
CA PRO A 347 4.67 0.61 5.57
C PRO A 347 5.96 1.30 6.05
N LYS A 348 6.13 1.54 7.37
CA LYS A 348 7.25 2.31 7.90
C LYS A 348 8.59 1.57 7.93
N GLN A 349 8.59 0.27 7.65
CA GLN A 349 9.81 -0.54 7.53
C GLN A 349 10.16 -0.87 6.07
N PHE A 350 9.58 -0.14 5.12
CA PHE A 350 9.95 -0.23 3.71
C PHE A 350 10.49 1.13 3.25
N ALA A 351 11.64 1.12 2.59
CA ALA A 351 12.20 2.30 1.94
C ALA A 351 11.58 2.54 0.56
N GLU A 352 11.78 3.73 0.01
CA GLU A 352 11.37 4.04 -1.36
C GLU A 352 12.10 3.12 -2.35
N GLY A 353 11.35 2.46 -3.24
CA GLY A 353 11.89 1.46 -4.17
C GLY A 353 12.00 0.04 -3.62
N GLU A 354 11.60 -0.22 -2.36
CA GLU A 354 11.45 -1.58 -1.84
C GLU A 354 10.10 -2.22 -2.21
N ASP A 355 9.96 -3.51 -1.93
CA ASP A 355 8.86 -4.37 -2.36
C ASP A 355 7.53 -4.15 -1.59
N PHE A 356 7.26 -2.97 -1.03
CA PHE A 356 6.03 -2.72 -0.27
C PHE A 356 4.75 -2.96 -1.08
N GLY A 357 4.77 -2.56 -2.36
CA GLY A 357 3.65 -2.74 -3.28
C GLY A 357 3.48 -4.19 -3.76
N GLU A 358 4.57 -4.95 -3.81
CA GLU A 358 4.63 -6.33 -4.31
C GLU A 358 4.54 -7.38 -3.18
N TYR A 359 4.68 -6.96 -1.92
CA TYR A 359 4.66 -7.86 -0.76
C TYR A 359 3.34 -8.66 -0.71
N PRO A 360 3.37 -10.01 -0.68
CA PRO A 360 2.18 -10.84 -0.74
C PRO A 360 1.16 -10.52 0.36
N ARG A 361 -0.09 -10.26 -0.02
CA ARG A 361 -1.22 -10.03 0.89
C ARG A 361 -2.24 -11.16 0.76
N THR A 362 -1.96 -12.28 1.40
CA THR A 362 -2.72 -13.54 1.28
C THR A 362 -3.60 -13.79 2.51
N ILE A 363 -4.38 -12.80 2.95
CA ILE A 363 -5.12 -12.86 4.23
C ILE A 363 -6.01 -14.10 4.32
N GLU A 364 -6.77 -14.46 3.28
CA GLU A 364 -7.64 -15.64 3.30
C GLU A 364 -6.85 -16.93 3.50
N GLU A 365 -5.76 -17.13 2.76
CA GLU A 365 -4.89 -18.30 2.91
C GLU A 365 -4.21 -18.34 4.28
N ASP A 366 -3.80 -17.19 4.80
CA ASP A 366 -3.17 -17.07 6.10
C ASP A 366 -4.16 -17.48 7.19
N LEU A 367 -5.40 -17.01 7.13
CA LEU A 367 -6.47 -17.41 8.05
C LEU A 367 -6.76 -18.91 7.98
N LEU A 368 -6.80 -19.50 6.78
CA LEU A 368 -6.98 -20.95 6.62
C LEU A 368 -5.81 -21.75 7.22
N LYS A 369 -4.56 -21.29 7.07
CA LYS A 369 -3.39 -21.92 7.70
C LYS A 369 -3.46 -21.83 9.23
N LEU A 370 -3.88 -20.68 9.77
CA LEU A 370 -4.07 -20.48 11.20
C LEU A 370 -5.21 -21.34 11.75
N GLU A 371 -6.30 -21.49 11.01
CA GLU A 371 -7.43 -22.37 11.35
C GLU A 371 -6.97 -23.83 11.40
N GLY A 372 -6.26 -24.29 10.37
CA GLY A 372 -5.70 -25.64 10.31
C GLY A 372 -4.68 -25.94 11.41
N LEU A 373 -3.99 -24.92 11.93
CA LEU A 373 -3.08 -25.05 13.07
C LEU A 373 -3.84 -25.22 14.40
N GLY A 374 -5.03 -24.63 14.50
CA GLY A 374 -5.91 -24.62 15.67
C GLY A 374 -5.32 -23.90 16.89
N GLY A 375 -6.16 -23.59 17.88
CA GLY A 375 -5.73 -23.05 19.19
C GLY A 375 -5.08 -21.68 19.14
N VAL A 376 -5.33 -20.89 18.09
CA VAL A 376 -5.06 -19.45 18.06
C VAL A 376 -6.18 -18.77 18.85
N GLY A 377 -5.82 -17.86 19.76
CA GLY A 377 -6.77 -17.13 20.60
C GLY A 377 -7.42 -15.93 19.91
N GLY A 378 -6.77 -15.42 18.87
CA GLY A 378 -7.33 -14.41 17.99
C GLY A 378 -6.29 -13.77 17.08
N VAL A 379 -6.77 -13.16 15.99
CA VAL A 379 -5.89 -12.56 14.97
C VAL A 379 -6.17 -11.07 14.84
N PHE A 380 -5.13 -10.27 15.03
CA PHE A 380 -5.19 -8.82 14.84
C PHE A 380 -4.84 -8.47 13.38
N LEU A 381 -5.81 -7.89 12.67
CA LEU A 381 -5.74 -7.55 11.24
C LEU A 381 -5.94 -6.05 11.02
N PRO A 382 -5.09 -5.18 11.61
CA PRO A 382 -5.29 -3.74 11.49
C PRO A 382 -4.98 -3.25 10.08
N LYS A 383 -5.71 -2.22 9.65
CA LYS A 383 -5.25 -1.36 8.56
C LYS A 383 -4.14 -0.42 9.05
N ALA A 384 -3.38 0.17 8.14
CA ALA A 384 -2.29 1.06 8.50
C ALA A 384 -2.77 2.28 9.29
N GLU A 385 -3.98 2.77 9.03
CA GLU A 385 -4.59 3.93 9.71
C GLU A 385 -4.97 3.61 11.17
N GLU A 386 -5.24 2.33 11.48
CA GLU A 386 -5.50 1.89 12.85
C GLU A 386 -4.22 1.92 13.70
N ILE A 387 -3.05 1.60 13.10
CA ILE A 387 -1.75 1.65 13.78
C ILE A 387 -1.16 3.06 13.77
N TYR A 388 -1.21 3.71 12.60
CA TYR A 388 -0.64 5.02 12.31
C TYR A 388 -1.78 6.01 12.06
N GLY A 389 -2.49 6.35 13.12
CA GLY A 389 -3.48 7.42 13.08
C GLY A 389 -2.89 8.72 12.48
N PRO A 390 -3.75 9.64 12.05
CA PRO A 390 -3.37 10.80 11.23
C PRO A 390 -2.34 11.74 11.86
N SER A 391 -2.22 11.72 13.19
CA SER A 391 -1.28 12.53 13.97
C SER A 391 -0.10 11.72 14.54
N PHE A 392 0.17 10.52 14.04
CA PHE A 392 1.24 9.66 14.54
C PHE A 392 2.62 10.25 14.23
N LYS A 393 3.22 10.91 15.22
CA LYS A 393 4.54 11.57 15.12
C LYS A 393 5.65 10.86 15.91
N THR A 394 5.26 9.93 16.78
CA THR A 394 6.20 9.21 17.64
C THR A 394 6.95 8.15 16.84
N PHE A 395 8.19 7.89 17.20
CA PHE A 395 8.94 6.73 16.74
C PHE A 395 9.79 6.20 17.90
N VAL A 396 10.18 4.94 17.81
CA VAL A 396 11.13 4.28 18.70
C VAL A 396 12.37 3.99 17.89
N ASP A 397 13.54 4.31 18.44
CA ASP A 397 14.82 4.16 17.77
C ASP A 397 15.85 3.58 18.72
N VAL A 398 16.80 2.81 18.19
CA VAL A 398 17.93 2.25 18.94
C VAL A 398 19.20 2.91 18.42
N GLN A 399 19.86 3.70 19.28
CA GLN A 399 21.10 4.39 18.90
C GLN A 399 22.18 3.38 18.54
N GLY A 400 22.97 3.66 17.50
CA GLY A 400 24.06 2.77 17.08
C GLY A 400 23.66 1.67 16.09
N ILE A 401 22.36 1.43 15.86
CA ILE A 401 21.92 0.31 15.02
C ILE A 401 22.04 0.60 13.51
N GLU A 402 21.98 1.87 13.10
CA GLU A 402 22.14 2.25 11.69
C GLU A 402 23.63 2.34 11.30
N GLU A 403 24.52 2.49 12.28
CA GLU A 403 25.98 2.52 12.08
C GLU A 403 26.58 1.11 11.93
N VAL A 404 25.81 0.05 12.19
CA VAL A 404 26.23 -1.33 11.94
C VAL A 404 26.32 -1.58 10.44
N ASP A 405 27.45 -2.10 9.96
CA ASP A 405 27.59 -2.60 8.57
C ASP A 405 26.83 -3.93 8.38
N GLY A 406 25.51 -3.83 8.48
CA GLY A 406 24.56 -4.91 8.33
C GLY A 406 23.21 -4.34 7.90
N GLU A 407 22.11 -4.96 8.33
CA GLU A 407 20.78 -4.56 7.88
C GLU A 407 20.45 -3.08 8.17
N GLY A 408 20.93 -2.54 9.30
CA GLY A 408 20.69 -1.15 9.69
C GLY A 408 21.38 -0.16 8.77
N GLY A 409 22.68 -0.33 8.52
CA GLY A 409 23.43 0.52 7.59
C GLY A 409 23.01 0.37 6.13
N ARG A 410 22.53 -0.81 5.72
CA ARG A 410 22.03 -1.04 4.35
C ARG A 410 20.62 -0.51 4.11
N ARG A 411 19.81 -0.35 5.17
CA ARG A 411 18.42 0.11 5.07
C ARG A 411 18.14 1.18 6.13
N PRO A 412 18.63 2.43 5.94
CA PRO A 412 18.39 3.52 6.88
C PRO A 412 16.91 3.70 7.20
N GLY A 413 16.56 3.83 8.48
CA GLY A 413 15.18 3.92 8.96
C GLY A 413 14.44 2.59 9.09
N PHE A 414 14.97 1.47 8.59
CA PHE A 414 14.31 0.15 8.66
C PHE A 414 14.01 -0.26 10.10
N PHE A 415 15.05 -0.26 10.95
CA PHE A 415 14.89 -0.69 12.34
C PHE A 415 14.08 0.30 13.18
N ARG A 416 14.11 1.60 12.87
CA ARG A 416 13.17 2.57 13.47
C ARG A 416 11.72 2.19 13.15
N GLY A 417 11.45 1.82 11.89
CA GLY A 417 10.14 1.31 11.45
C GLY A 417 9.70 0.07 12.22
N VAL A 418 10.60 -0.91 12.34
CA VAL A 418 10.35 -2.17 13.07
C VAL A 418 10.16 -1.95 14.57
N ALA A 419 11.06 -1.20 15.22
CA ALA A 419 10.98 -0.90 16.64
C ALA A 419 9.69 -0.15 16.98
N THR A 420 9.30 0.82 16.14
CA THR A 420 8.06 1.59 16.31
C THR A 420 6.83 0.69 16.21
N VAL A 421 6.71 -0.13 15.15
CA VAL A 421 5.52 -0.97 14.96
C VAL A 421 5.42 -2.04 16.04
N CYS A 422 6.53 -2.70 16.39
CA CYS A 422 6.52 -3.75 17.40
C CYS A 422 6.20 -3.20 18.78
N THR A 423 6.69 -1.99 19.11
CA THR A 423 6.31 -1.30 20.36
C THR A 423 4.80 -1.03 20.41
N VAL A 424 4.21 -0.51 19.32
CA VAL A 424 2.77 -0.27 19.25
C VAL A 424 1.97 -1.56 19.38
N LEU A 425 2.34 -2.61 18.63
CA LEU A 425 1.64 -3.90 18.67
C LEU A 425 1.72 -4.55 20.06
N MET A 426 2.89 -4.53 20.70
CA MET A 426 3.05 -5.08 22.06
C MET A 426 2.26 -4.26 23.10
N ASN A 427 2.17 -2.93 22.95
CA ASN A 427 1.32 -2.11 23.82
C ASN A 427 -0.18 -2.40 23.65
N LEU A 428 -0.61 -2.78 22.45
CA LEU A 428 -2.01 -3.11 22.17
C LEU A 428 -2.38 -4.52 22.64
N VAL A 429 -1.53 -5.51 22.33
CA VAL A 429 -1.76 -6.91 22.68
C VAL A 429 -1.49 -7.17 24.16
N ARG A 430 -0.55 -6.42 24.78
CA ARG A 430 -0.08 -6.63 26.16
C ARG A 430 0.34 -8.09 26.42
N PRO A 431 1.30 -8.64 25.65
CA PRO A 431 1.76 -10.01 25.84
C PRO A 431 2.69 -10.14 27.04
N ASN A 432 2.75 -11.33 27.63
CA ASN A 432 3.83 -11.71 28.53
C ASN A 432 5.05 -12.16 27.72
N ILE A 433 4.82 -12.88 26.61
CA ILE A 433 5.86 -13.42 25.75
C ILE A 433 5.55 -13.03 24.30
N ALA A 434 6.51 -12.45 23.60
CA ALA A 434 6.43 -12.25 22.16
C ALA A 434 7.46 -13.12 21.43
N VAL A 435 7.03 -13.86 20.41
CA VAL A 435 7.82 -14.88 19.74
C VAL A 435 8.27 -14.39 18.37
N PHE A 436 9.57 -14.45 18.10
CA PHE A 436 10.20 -14.00 16.86
C PHE A 436 11.12 -15.07 16.29
N GLY A 437 11.29 -15.08 14.96
CA GLY A 437 12.20 -15.99 14.28
C GLY A 437 13.63 -15.46 14.23
N GLN A 438 14.62 -16.31 14.52
CA GLN A 438 16.05 -15.98 14.47
C GLN A 438 16.49 -15.53 13.08
N LYS A 439 15.78 -15.92 12.01
CA LYS A 439 16.08 -15.51 10.63
C LYS A 439 16.37 -14.02 10.51
N ASP A 440 15.59 -13.19 11.20
CA ASP A 440 15.81 -11.76 11.28
C ASP A 440 16.60 -11.44 12.57
N GLY A 441 17.84 -11.94 12.66
CA GLY A 441 18.62 -11.97 13.91
C GLY A 441 18.89 -10.59 14.50
N MET A 442 19.33 -9.64 13.66
CA MET A 442 19.52 -8.24 14.06
C MET A 442 18.21 -7.59 14.51
N GLN A 443 17.07 -7.96 13.89
CA GLN A 443 15.75 -7.50 14.35
C GLN A 443 15.47 -8.01 15.76
N CYS A 444 15.73 -9.28 16.04
CA CYS A 444 15.55 -9.84 17.38
C CYS A 444 16.39 -9.12 18.44
N MET A 445 17.60 -8.69 18.08
CA MET A 445 18.50 -7.91 18.94
C MET A 445 17.91 -6.53 19.25
N VAL A 446 17.43 -5.81 18.23
CA VAL A 446 16.69 -4.55 18.39
C VAL A 446 15.48 -4.72 19.31
N LEU A 447 14.70 -5.80 19.13
CA LEU A 447 13.50 -6.05 19.91
C LEU A 447 13.80 -6.39 21.38
N LYS A 448 14.88 -7.13 21.64
CA LYS A 448 15.40 -7.36 23.00
C LYS A 448 15.83 -6.04 23.66
N GLN A 449 16.55 -5.20 22.93
CA GLN A 449 17.02 -3.91 23.43
C GLN A 449 15.83 -3.01 23.81
N ILE A 450 14.86 -2.80 22.92
CA ILE A 450 13.73 -1.89 23.20
C ILE A 450 12.85 -2.42 24.34
N THR A 451 12.63 -3.73 24.43
CA THR A 451 11.80 -4.30 25.51
C THR A 451 12.46 -4.15 26.88
N ARG A 452 13.79 -4.32 26.95
CA ARG A 452 14.57 -4.06 28.16
C ARG A 452 14.60 -2.58 28.51
N ASP A 453 15.03 -1.73 27.60
CA ASP A 453 15.31 -0.31 27.85
C ASP A 453 14.03 0.49 28.12
N LEU A 454 12.93 0.15 27.44
CA LEU A 454 11.61 0.76 27.68
C LEU A 454 10.82 0.03 28.78
N GLN A 455 11.42 -0.97 29.44
CA GLN A 455 10.83 -1.73 30.54
C GLN A 455 9.42 -2.26 30.23
N MET A 456 9.25 -2.83 29.03
CA MET A 456 7.92 -3.20 28.52
C MET A 456 7.27 -4.38 29.25
N GLY A 457 8.03 -5.15 30.03
CA GLY A 457 7.54 -6.35 30.71
C GLY A 457 7.16 -7.49 29.76
N VAL A 458 7.75 -7.51 28.56
CA VAL A 458 7.55 -8.54 27.53
C VAL A 458 8.83 -9.35 27.37
N ASP A 459 8.72 -10.67 27.50
CA ASP A 459 9.82 -11.60 27.23
C ASP A 459 9.90 -11.91 25.74
N ILE A 460 11.03 -11.55 25.11
CA ILE A 460 11.28 -11.87 23.70
C ILE A 460 11.81 -13.31 23.59
N HIS A 461 10.99 -14.21 23.07
CA HIS A 461 11.36 -15.60 22.80
C HIS A 461 11.78 -15.78 21.33
N ILE A 462 13.00 -16.26 21.10
CA ILE A 462 13.57 -16.40 19.76
C ILE A 462 13.59 -17.87 19.36
N VAL A 463 12.96 -18.19 18.24
CA VAL A 463 12.89 -19.55 17.68
C VAL A 463 13.87 -19.66 16.53
N ARG A 464 14.61 -20.77 16.46
CA ARG A 464 15.59 -21.04 15.39
C ARG A 464 14.94 -20.94 14.01
N THR A 465 15.72 -20.48 13.03
CA THR A 465 15.29 -20.37 11.62
C THR A 465 14.79 -21.71 11.09
N ARG A 466 13.54 -21.77 10.65
CA ARG A 466 13.02 -22.91 9.89
C ARG A 466 13.54 -22.82 8.45
N ARG A 467 14.03 -23.94 7.94
CA ARG A 467 14.65 -24.07 6.62
C ARG A 467 13.85 -25.01 5.73
N GLU A 468 13.94 -24.80 4.43
CA GLU A 468 13.55 -25.77 3.40
C GLU A 468 14.51 -26.97 3.40
N GLU A 469 14.16 -28.05 2.70
CA GLU A 469 15.01 -29.26 2.62
C GLU A 469 16.40 -28.95 2.03
N THR A 470 16.49 -27.92 1.18
CA THR A 470 17.74 -27.45 0.57
C THR A 470 18.64 -26.67 1.53
N GLY A 471 18.13 -26.31 2.72
CA GLY A 471 18.83 -25.44 3.68
C GLY A 471 18.48 -23.95 3.57
N LEU A 472 17.74 -23.54 2.52
CA LEU A 472 17.28 -22.16 2.37
C LEU A 472 16.38 -21.75 3.55
N ALA A 473 16.66 -20.61 4.17
CA ALA A 473 15.80 -20.04 5.20
C ALA A 473 14.40 -19.73 4.64
N MET A 474 13.34 -20.17 5.32
CA MET A 474 11.98 -19.91 4.86
C MET A 474 11.65 -18.42 4.94
N SER A 475 11.13 -17.87 3.85
CA SER A 475 10.74 -16.47 3.72
C SER A 475 9.54 -16.35 2.79
N THR A 476 8.62 -15.42 3.08
CA THR A 476 7.56 -15.03 2.14
C THR A 476 8.13 -14.62 0.78
N ARG A 477 9.31 -13.97 0.79
CA ARG A 477 10.01 -13.52 -0.42
C ARG A 477 10.62 -14.64 -1.26
N ASN A 478 10.68 -15.89 -0.78
CA ASN A 478 11.13 -17.01 -1.61
C ASN A 478 10.18 -17.27 -2.79
N GLY A 479 8.94 -16.77 -2.73
CA GLY A 479 7.98 -16.82 -3.84
C GLY A 479 8.37 -16.00 -5.06
N TYR A 480 9.33 -15.06 -4.93
CA TYR A 480 9.85 -14.28 -6.06
C TYR A 480 10.90 -15.03 -6.87
N LEU A 481 11.47 -16.10 -6.32
CA LEU A 481 12.52 -16.89 -6.94
C LEU A 481 11.92 -17.88 -7.94
N SER A 482 12.58 -18.06 -9.08
CA SER A 482 12.33 -19.22 -9.94
C SER A 482 12.68 -20.52 -9.22
N LYS A 483 12.22 -21.64 -9.76
CA LYS A 483 12.47 -22.96 -9.17
C LYS A 483 13.97 -23.25 -9.04
N GLU A 484 14.75 -22.99 -10.09
CA GLU A 484 16.20 -23.19 -10.10
C GLU A 484 16.91 -22.27 -9.10
N GLU A 485 16.54 -20.98 -9.07
CA GLU A 485 17.07 -20.04 -8.10
C GLU A 485 16.80 -20.49 -6.65
N ARG A 486 15.60 -21.00 -6.36
CA ARG A 486 15.20 -21.44 -5.03
C ARG A 486 15.87 -22.75 -4.60
N GLU A 487 15.99 -23.72 -5.51
CA GLU A 487 16.46 -25.07 -5.19
C GLU A 487 17.98 -25.20 -5.23
N GLU A 488 18.67 -24.43 -6.08
CA GLU A 488 20.11 -24.62 -6.33
C GLU A 488 20.97 -23.42 -5.91
N ILE A 489 20.51 -22.19 -6.19
CA ILE A 489 21.32 -20.98 -6.03
C ILE A 489 21.17 -20.35 -4.64
N ALA A 490 19.95 -19.98 -4.25
CA ALA A 490 19.64 -19.34 -2.97
C ALA A 490 20.16 -20.12 -1.73
N PRO A 491 20.15 -21.47 -1.70
CA PRO A 491 20.72 -22.23 -0.59
C PRO A 491 22.23 -22.04 -0.36
N LEU A 492 22.97 -21.48 -1.34
CA LEU A 492 24.39 -21.18 -1.18
C LEU A 492 24.66 -20.17 -0.06
N ILE A 493 23.68 -19.32 0.29
CA ILE A 493 23.79 -18.40 1.45
C ILE A 493 23.91 -19.18 2.75
N TYR A 494 23.15 -20.27 2.92
CA TYR A 494 23.26 -21.08 4.13
C TYR A 494 24.55 -21.91 4.12
N LYS A 495 24.92 -22.48 2.97
CA LYS A 495 26.18 -23.23 2.82
C LYS A 495 27.40 -22.37 3.13
N SER A 496 27.37 -21.08 2.80
CA SER A 496 28.47 -20.16 3.14
C SER A 496 28.55 -19.91 4.65
N LEU A 497 27.42 -19.78 5.34
CA LEU A 497 27.36 -19.70 6.80
C LEU A 497 27.85 -20.99 7.48
N GLU A 498 27.45 -22.17 6.98
CA GLU A 498 27.97 -23.45 7.48
C GLU A 498 29.50 -23.54 7.32
N LYS A 499 30.03 -23.02 6.20
CA LYS A 499 31.48 -22.95 5.98
C LYS A 499 32.16 -22.00 6.96
N VAL A 500 31.55 -20.86 7.25
CA VAL A 500 32.02 -19.92 8.27
C VAL A 500 32.05 -20.59 9.65
N GLU A 501 31.01 -21.33 10.04
CA GLU A 501 30.98 -22.10 11.29
C GLU A 501 32.09 -23.15 11.35
N GLU A 502 32.26 -23.94 10.29
CA GLU A 502 33.27 -24.98 10.19
C GLU A 502 34.69 -24.40 10.37
N VAL A 503 35.00 -23.34 9.63
CA VAL A 503 36.31 -22.67 9.67
C VAL A 503 36.52 -21.99 11.01
N GLY A 504 35.54 -21.24 11.53
CA GLY A 504 35.62 -20.60 12.83
C GLY A 504 35.86 -21.60 13.96
N ARG A 505 35.21 -22.77 13.94
CA ARG A 505 35.45 -23.84 14.92
C ARG A 505 36.86 -24.44 14.79
N LYS A 506 37.36 -24.62 13.56
CA LYS A 506 38.69 -25.19 13.30
C LYS A 506 39.83 -24.22 13.67
N GLU A 507 39.62 -22.93 13.42
CA GLU A 507 40.61 -21.87 13.67
C GLU A 507 40.53 -21.31 15.11
N GLY A 508 39.49 -21.65 15.88
CA GLY A 508 39.29 -21.21 17.27
C GLY A 508 38.69 -19.81 17.40
N GLY A 509 38.09 -19.30 16.32
CA GLY A 509 37.52 -17.97 16.18
C GLY A 509 37.63 -17.49 14.73
N LEU A 510 36.95 -16.39 14.39
CA LEU A 510 37.12 -15.72 13.10
C LEU A 510 36.95 -14.20 13.21
N SER A 511 37.57 -13.45 12.31
CA SER A 511 37.29 -12.02 12.12
C SER A 511 36.16 -11.82 11.10
N GLU A 512 35.56 -10.64 11.06
CA GLU A 512 34.51 -10.32 10.08
C GLU A 512 35.06 -10.36 8.64
N GLU A 513 36.30 -9.91 8.42
CA GLU A 513 36.97 -9.98 7.12
C GLU A 513 37.15 -11.44 6.68
N ARG A 514 37.55 -12.31 7.60
CA ARG A 514 37.69 -13.74 7.31
C ARG A 514 36.34 -14.39 6.99
N ALA A 515 35.28 -13.99 7.69
CA ALA A 515 33.91 -14.43 7.39
C ALA A 515 33.51 -14.02 5.97
N ARG A 516 33.78 -12.76 5.61
CA ARG A 516 33.49 -12.19 4.30
C ARG A 516 34.22 -12.92 3.19
N GLU A 517 35.52 -13.18 3.34
CA GLU A 517 36.31 -13.96 2.38
C GLU A 517 35.71 -15.34 2.12
N ILE A 518 35.31 -16.06 3.19
CA ILE A 518 34.71 -17.39 3.07
C ILE A 518 33.37 -17.31 2.33
N VAL A 519 32.54 -16.32 2.64
CA VAL A 519 31.25 -16.14 1.98
C VAL A 519 31.44 -15.80 0.51
N GLU A 520 32.35 -14.88 0.17
CA GLU A 520 32.69 -14.52 -1.20
C GLU A 520 33.22 -15.72 -1.99
N GLU A 521 34.08 -16.55 -1.38
CA GLU A 521 34.59 -17.78 -1.99
C GLU A 521 33.45 -18.73 -2.37
N VAL A 522 32.52 -18.99 -1.45
CA VAL A 522 31.38 -19.89 -1.67
C VAL A 522 30.41 -19.33 -2.71
N LEU A 523 30.21 -18.01 -2.75
CA LEU A 523 29.28 -17.36 -3.68
C LEU A 523 29.87 -17.07 -5.06
N SER A 524 31.20 -17.15 -5.23
CA SER A 524 31.96 -16.72 -6.43
C SER A 524 31.49 -17.35 -7.75
N SER A 525 30.92 -18.56 -7.71
CA SER A 525 30.42 -19.28 -8.89
C SER A 525 28.91 -19.15 -9.09
N SER A 526 28.27 -18.16 -8.47
CA SER A 526 26.81 -17.97 -8.49
C SER A 526 26.43 -16.54 -8.88
N PRO A 527 25.18 -16.28 -9.31
CA PRO A 527 24.70 -14.93 -9.56
C PRO A 527 24.36 -14.14 -8.28
N LEU A 528 24.61 -14.68 -7.08
CA LEU A 528 24.37 -13.98 -5.82
C LEU A 528 25.35 -12.83 -5.64
N GLN A 529 24.82 -11.63 -5.43
CA GLN A 529 25.60 -10.43 -5.15
C GLN A 529 25.60 -10.17 -3.65
N LEU A 530 26.73 -10.43 -2.99
CA LEU A 530 26.91 -10.19 -1.57
C LEU A 530 26.76 -8.69 -1.24
N GLU A 531 25.92 -8.37 -0.25
CA GLU A 531 25.78 -6.99 0.23
C GLU A 531 26.56 -6.75 1.52
N TYR A 532 26.45 -7.68 2.47
CA TYR A 532 27.23 -7.66 3.70
C TYR A 532 27.42 -9.04 4.29
N VAL A 533 28.48 -9.14 5.09
CA VAL A 533 28.68 -10.13 6.15
C VAL A 533 29.01 -9.34 7.40
N THR A 534 28.29 -9.57 8.49
CA THR A 534 28.54 -8.88 9.76
C THR A 534 28.59 -9.85 10.92
N LEU A 535 29.48 -9.56 11.87
CA LEU A 535 29.60 -10.27 13.14
C LEU A 535 29.17 -9.35 14.27
N THR A 536 28.15 -9.77 15.03
CA THR A 536 27.60 -8.97 16.13
C THR A 536 27.54 -9.81 17.41
N ASP A 537 27.86 -9.21 18.55
CA ASP A 537 27.66 -9.84 19.85
C ASP A 537 26.14 -9.92 20.13
N TRP A 538 25.65 -11.16 20.28
CA TRP A 538 24.22 -11.44 20.40
C TRP A 538 23.57 -10.88 21.67
N GLU A 539 24.36 -10.66 22.72
CA GLU A 539 23.86 -10.19 24.01
C GLU A 539 23.91 -8.67 24.12
N THR A 540 24.95 -8.02 23.59
CA THR A 540 25.11 -6.56 23.70
C THR A 540 24.52 -5.78 22.53
N SER A 541 24.18 -6.45 21.42
CA SER A 541 23.70 -5.82 20.19
C SER A 541 24.66 -4.79 19.58
N THR A 542 25.94 -4.86 19.94
CA THR A 542 26.99 -3.99 19.43
C THR A 542 27.71 -4.68 18.28
N PRO A 543 27.92 -3.99 17.14
CA PRO A 543 28.87 -4.42 16.13
C PRO A 543 30.22 -4.68 16.75
N ILE A 544 30.91 -5.71 16.27
CA ILE A 544 32.31 -5.90 16.65
C ILE A 544 33.15 -4.97 15.77
N THR A 545 33.03 -3.66 15.96
CA THR A 545 33.74 -2.63 15.16
C THR A 545 35.00 -2.10 15.83
N ASP A 546 35.37 -2.63 17.01
CA ASP A 546 36.48 -2.08 17.78
C ASP A 546 37.64 -3.09 17.94
N PRO A 547 38.81 -2.85 17.33
CA PRO A 547 40.05 -3.57 17.64
C PRO A 547 40.43 -3.50 19.13
N SER A 548 39.91 -2.51 19.88
CA SER A 548 40.17 -2.28 21.31
C SER A 548 39.10 -2.84 22.26
N LEU A 549 38.02 -3.44 21.74
CA LEU A 549 37.19 -4.41 22.50
C LEU A 549 37.84 -5.81 22.53
N SER A 550 39.08 -5.92 22.05
CA SER A 550 40.04 -6.87 22.61
C SER A 550 40.14 -6.62 24.13
N LEU A 551 39.56 -7.54 24.91
CA LEU A 551 39.86 -7.63 26.34
C LEU A 551 41.37 -7.49 26.51
N SER A 552 41.76 -6.46 27.26
CA SER A 552 43.14 -6.08 27.48
C SER A 552 43.93 -7.29 27.99
N LEU A 553 44.81 -7.84 27.16
CA LEU A 553 45.87 -8.70 27.68
C LEU A 553 46.94 -7.79 28.28
N PRO A 554 47.40 -8.05 29.53
CA PRO A 554 48.51 -7.32 30.10
C PRO A 554 49.74 -7.57 29.21
N SER A 555 50.39 -6.47 28.86
CA SER A 555 51.56 -6.42 27.99
C SER A 555 52.69 -7.31 28.49
N SER A 556 53.06 -8.32 27.71
CA SER A 556 54.47 -8.68 27.47
C SER A 556 54.61 -9.73 26.36
N SER A 557 55.30 -9.30 25.30
CA SER A 557 56.19 -10.11 24.44
C SER A 557 55.76 -11.52 24.04
N SER A 558 55.21 -11.67 22.84
CA SER A 558 55.76 -12.50 21.74
C SER A 558 54.67 -12.79 20.70
N SER A 559 55.11 -13.03 19.47
CA SER A 559 54.36 -13.31 18.25
C SER A 559 53.11 -14.20 18.39
N SER A 560 51.92 -13.62 18.22
CA SER A 560 50.86 -14.09 17.32
C SER A 560 49.73 -13.04 17.30
N SER A 561 49.33 -12.60 16.11
CA SER A 561 48.04 -11.92 15.89
C SER A 561 46.94 -12.74 16.57
N SER A 562 46.36 -12.22 17.65
CA SER A 562 45.31 -12.92 18.38
C SER A 562 44.01 -12.76 17.60
N PRO A 563 43.48 -13.80 16.92
CA PRO A 563 42.09 -13.78 16.48
C PRO A 563 41.21 -13.59 17.71
N LEU A 564 40.02 -13.02 17.53
CA LEU A 564 38.98 -13.01 18.55
C LEU A 564 38.85 -14.43 19.10
N LEU A 565 39.32 -14.65 20.32
CA LEU A 565 39.04 -15.87 21.04
C LEU A 565 37.52 -15.93 21.15
N VAL A 566 36.92 -17.05 20.75
CA VAL A 566 35.67 -17.54 21.35
C VAL A 566 36.00 -17.77 22.83
N GLY A 567 36.16 -16.69 23.59
CA GLY A 567 36.40 -16.69 25.01
C GLY A 567 35.10 -17.07 25.70
N GLU A 568 35.19 -18.10 26.54
CA GLU A 568 34.11 -18.80 27.23
C GLU A 568 32.84 -17.92 27.46
N ASN A 569 31.73 -18.33 26.83
CA ASN A 569 30.34 -17.83 26.96
C ASN A 569 29.84 -16.66 26.09
N LYS A 570 30.55 -16.14 25.10
CA LYS A 570 29.95 -15.17 24.16
C LYS A 570 29.31 -15.84 22.93
N LYS A 571 28.05 -15.50 22.65
CA LYS A 571 27.31 -15.95 21.45
C LYS A 571 27.46 -14.89 20.36
N ILE A 572 27.91 -15.29 19.18
CA ILE A 572 28.14 -14.38 18.06
C ILE A 572 27.13 -14.63 16.95
N LEU A 573 26.41 -13.60 16.53
CA LEU A 573 25.56 -13.65 15.35
C LEU A 573 26.41 -13.36 14.11
N VAL A 574 26.49 -14.32 13.19
CA VAL A 574 27.04 -14.10 11.85
C VAL A 574 25.87 -13.93 10.90
N ALA A 575 25.68 -12.73 10.36
CA ALA A 575 24.58 -12.42 9.45
C ALA A 575 25.08 -12.09 8.04
N VAL A 576 24.35 -12.57 7.03
CA VAL A 576 24.66 -12.40 5.61
C VAL A 576 23.42 -11.90 4.89
N ALA A 577 23.60 -10.94 3.98
CA ALA A 577 22.60 -10.58 2.98
C ALA A 577 23.20 -10.59 1.58
N ALA A 578 22.44 -11.11 0.62
CA ALA A 578 22.81 -11.14 -0.78
C ALA A 578 21.60 -10.95 -1.69
N LYS A 579 21.81 -10.37 -2.87
CA LYS A 579 20.79 -10.20 -3.91
C LYS A 579 20.88 -11.29 -4.97
N LEU A 580 19.73 -11.83 -5.35
CA LEU A 580 19.54 -12.72 -6.48
C LEU A 580 18.49 -12.10 -7.41
N GLY A 581 18.94 -11.50 -8.51
CA GLY A 581 18.09 -10.62 -9.32
C GLY A 581 17.55 -9.46 -8.49
N ASN A 582 16.22 -9.32 -8.44
CA ASN A 582 15.55 -8.31 -7.60
C ASN A 582 15.25 -8.80 -6.17
N THR A 583 15.48 -10.09 -5.87
CA THR A 583 15.17 -10.66 -4.56
C THR A 583 16.35 -10.51 -3.61
N ARG A 584 16.13 -9.83 -2.49
CA ARG A 584 17.12 -9.71 -1.42
C ARG A 584 16.90 -10.79 -0.37
N LEU A 585 17.89 -11.67 -0.23
CA LEU A 585 17.88 -12.80 0.69
C LEU A 585 18.74 -12.48 1.91
N LEU A 586 18.30 -12.97 3.07
CA LEU A 586 18.98 -12.78 4.34
C LEU A 586 19.00 -14.07 5.13
N ASP A 587 20.10 -14.33 5.81
CA ASP A 587 20.27 -15.49 6.68
C ASP A 587 21.30 -15.20 7.78
N ASN A 588 21.32 -16.03 8.81
CA ASN A 588 22.32 -15.96 9.88
C ASN A 588 22.49 -17.30 10.60
N ILE A 589 23.60 -17.39 11.33
CA ILE A 589 23.85 -18.43 12.33
C ILE A 589 24.33 -17.81 13.63
N LEU A 590 24.21 -18.56 14.72
CA LEU A 590 24.71 -18.19 16.03
C LEU A 590 25.85 -19.15 16.40
N LEU A 591 27.06 -18.60 16.56
CA LEU A 591 28.27 -19.31 16.97
C LEU A 591 28.47 -19.31 18.48
#